data_AF-A0A9E6Z6A7-F1
#
_entry.id   AF-A0A9E6Z6A7-F1
#
_cell.length_a   1.000
_cell.length_b   1.000
_cell.length_c   1.000
_cell.angle_alpha   90.00
_cell.angle_beta   90.00
_cell.angle_gamma   90.00
#
_symmetry.space_group_name_H-M   'P 1'
#
loop_
_entity.id
_entity.type
_entity.pdbx_description
1 polymer ?
#
loop_
_entity_poly.entity_id
_entity_poly.type
_entity_poly.pdbx_seq_one_letter_code
_entity_poly.pdbx_strand_id
1 'polypeptide(L)'
;MGYDAGTDLAVLEVDTKRTLTALTWADSKKLSLQPTGHCSGNSYGLGPTLTAGVVSSQGRDLSDPSLGFTSSQLINKFIQTDASINKGNSGGPLVNEAGEVIGVNFAILTSSGAVMGLVWQSLLI
;
A
#
# COMPACT_ATOMS: atom_id res chain seq x y z
N MET A 1 -6.35 11.80 16.44
CA MET A 1 -5.50 10.87 15.65
C MET A 1 -5.25 9.60 16.46
N GLY A 2 -5.29 8.45 15.81
CA GLY A 2 -4.88 7.17 16.37
C GLY A 2 -3.84 6.53 15.47
N TYR A 3 -2.92 5.74 16.02
CA TYR A 3 -1.91 5.03 15.25
C TYR A 3 -1.58 3.69 15.88
N ASP A 4 -1.17 2.73 15.05
CA ASP A 4 -0.61 1.45 15.46
C ASP A 4 0.81 1.33 14.92
N ALA A 5 1.79 1.34 15.83
CA ALA A 5 3.20 1.22 15.49
C ALA A 5 3.59 -0.18 14.98
N GLY A 6 2.79 -1.21 15.27
CA GLY A 6 3.02 -2.57 14.76
C GLY A 6 2.67 -2.68 13.28
N THR A 7 1.58 -2.04 12.85
CA THR A 7 1.14 -2.04 11.44
C THR A 7 1.68 -0.89 10.60
N ASP A 8 2.29 0.11 11.23
CA ASP A 8 2.62 1.40 10.62
C ASP A 8 1.41 2.06 9.93
N LEU A 9 0.24 1.98 10.61
CA LEU A 9 -0.99 2.61 10.15
C LEU A 9 -1.41 3.71 11.11
N ALA A 10 -1.96 4.79 10.54
CA ALA A 10 -2.54 5.88 11.31
C ALA A 10 -3.90 6.28 10.74
N VAL A 11 -4.81 6.67 11.64
CA VAL A 11 -6.12 7.24 11.31
C VAL A 11 -6.12 8.71 11.74
N LEU A 12 -6.39 9.57 10.77
CA LEU A 12 -6.46 11.01 10.92
C LEU A 12 -7.91 11.45 10.75
N GLU A 13 -8.36 12.34 11.62
CA GLU A 13 -9.63 13.05 11.46
C GLU A 13 -9.35 14.36 10.73
N VAL A 14 -10.15 14.65 9.71
CA VAL A 14 -10.03 15.88 8.91
C VAL A 14 -11.21 16.78 9.24
N ASP A 15 -10.97 17.86 9.98
CA ASP A 15 -11.96 18.90 10.20
C ASP A 15 -12.06 19.79 8.96
N THR A 16 -13.18 19.70 8.24
CA THR A 16 -13.42 20.48 7.03
C THR A 16 -14.90 20.72 6.80
N LYS A 17 -15.22 21.89 6.25
CA LYS A 17 -16.58 22.25 5.81
C LYS A 17 -16.90 21.71 4.41
N ARG A 18 -15.91 21.12 3.72
CA ARG A 18 -16.08 20.56 2.38
C ARG A 18 -16.57 19.12 2.47
N THR A 19 -17.54 18.76 1.65
CA THR A 19 -17.92 17.36 1.46
C THR A 19 -16.76 16.61 0.79
N LEU A 20 -16.28 15.55 1.44
CA LEU A 20 -15.23 14.68 0.90
C LEU A 20 -15.86 13.43 0.26
N THR A 21 -15.27 12.98 -0.84
CA THR A 21 -15.63 11.70 -1.47
C THR A 21 -14.74 10.61 -0.91
N ALA A 22 -15.33 9.64 -0.21
CA ALA A 22 -14.62 8.45 0.26
C ALA A 22 -14.37 7.48 -0.89
N LEU A 23 -13.22 6.81 -0.87
CA LEU A 23 -12.94 5.70 -1.77
C LEU A 23 -13.67 4.44 -1.30
N THR A 24 -14.13 3.64 -2.25
CA THR A 24 -14.69 2.31 -1.98
C THR A 24 -13.55 1.32 -1.78
N TRP A 25 -13.72 0.38 -0.85
CA TRP A 25 -12.76 -0.70 -0.66
C TRP A 25 -13.17 -1.96 -1.41
N ALA A 26 -12.20 -2.63 -2.01
CA ALA A 26 -12.39 -3.93 -2.63
C ALA A 26 -12.45 -5.04 -1.57
N ASP A 27 -13.12 -6.14 -1.90
CA ASP A 27 -13.12 -7.37 -1.12
C ASP A 27 -11.74 -8.05 -1.21
N SER A 28 -11.01 -8.11 -0.09
CA SER A 28 -9.63 -8.58 -0.05
C SER A 28 -9.51 -10.08 -0.40
N LYS A 29 -10.58 -10.85 -0.23
CA LYS A 29 -10.63 -12.29 -0.54
C LYS A 29 -10.81 -12.57 -2.02
N LYS A 30 -11.31 -11.59 -2.77
CA LYS A 30 -11.52 -11.69 -4.22
C LYS A 30 -10.37 -11.11 -5.03
N LEU A 31 -9.31 -10.66 -4.36
CA LEU A 31 -8.12 -10.18 -5.02
C LEU A 31 -7.45 -11.36 -5.75
N SER A 32 -7.57 -11.43 -7.07
CA SER A 32 -6.80 -12.40 -7.87
C SER A 32 -5.34 -11.97 -7.96
N LEU A 33 -4.43 -12.89 -8.23
CA LEU A 33 -3.16 -12.54 -8.88
C LEU A 33 -3.51 -12.22 -10.34
N GLN A 34 -2.96 -11.13 -10.91
CA GLN A 34 -3.25 -10.52 -12.24
C GLN A 34 -4.12 -9.24 -12.39
N PRO A 35 -4.72 -8.60 -11.35
CA PRO A 35 -5.30 -7.27 -11.54
C PRO A 35 -4.19 -6.23 -11.73
N THR A 36 -4.38 -5.30 -12.67
CA THR A 36 -3.52 -4.11 -12.72
C THR A 36 -3.79 -3.24 -11.50
N GLY A 37 -2.73 -2.90 -10.78
CA GLY A 37 -2.74 -2.06 -9.59
C GLY A 37 -2.27 -0.66 -9.94
N HIS A 38 -3.00 0.36 -9.50
CA HIS A 38 -2.59 1.76 -9.64
C HIS A 38 -2.27 2.33 -8.25
N CYS A 39 -1.07 2.84 -8.07
CA CYS A 39 -0.56 3.49 -6.88
C CYS A 39 -0.72 5.00 -7.01
N SER A 40 -1.37 5.66 -6.06
CA SER A 40 -1.47 7.12 -6.01
C SER A 40 -0.85 7.69 -4.74
N GLY A 41 -0.21 8.86 -4.84
CA GLY A 41 0.44 9.53 -3.72
C GLY A 41 1.07 10.86 -4.13
N ASN A 42 1.97 11.41 -3.33
CA ASN A 42 2.70 12.64 -3.65
C ASN A 42 4.20 12.34 -3.69
N SER A 43 4.64 11.71 -4.79
CA SER A 43 6.05 11.32 -4.98
C SER A 43 6.98 12.53 -4.87
N TYR A 44 7.95 12.43 -3.94
CA TYR A 44 8.95 13.46 -3.66
C TYR A 44 8.40 14.87 -3.32
N GLY A 45 7.10 14.99 -3.01
CA GLY A 45 6.47 16.29 -2.76
C GLY A 45 6.22 17.15 -4.00
N LEU A 46 6.37 16.57 -5.21
CA LEU A 46 6.27 17.28 -6.49
C LEU A 46 4.83 17.45 -7.00
N GLY A 47 3.85 16.87 -6.30
CA GLY A 47 2.44 16.90 -6.63
C GLY A 47 1.81 15.50 -6.68
N PRO A 48 0.47 15.41 -6.82
CA PRO A 48 -0.23 14.14 -6.95
C PRO A 48 0.34 13.32 -8.11
N THR A 49 0.76 12.10 -7.82
CA THR A 49 1.34 11.14 -8.76
C THR A 49 0.44 9.91 -8.82
N LEU A 50 0.25 9.37 -10.01
CA LEU A 50 -0.42 8.09 -10.26
C LEU A 50 0.57 7.18 -11.00
N THR A 51 0.72 5.96 -10.54
CA THR A 51 1.64 4.97 -11.13
C THR A 51 0.90 3.66 -11.32
N ALA A 52 0.96 3.08 -12.51
CA ALA A 52 0.33 1.79 -12.81
C ALA A 52 1.34 0.64 -12.73
N GLY A 53 0.87 -0.54 -12.37
CA GLY A 53 1.61 -1.80 -12.34
C GLY A 53 0.65 -2.98 -12.18
N VAL A 54 1.16 -4.12 -11.75
CA VAL A 54 0.45 -5.38 -11.56
C VAL A 54 0.67 -5.87 -10.13
N VAL A 55 -0.34 -6.48 -9.55
CA VAL A 55 -0.19 -7.25 -8.30
C VAL A 55 0.54 -8.55 -8.62
N SER A 56 1.83 -8.62 -8.22
CA SER A 56 2.70 -9.76 -8.51
C SER A 56 2.57 -10.88 -7.48
N SER A 57 2.31 -10.56 -6.20
CA SER A 57 2.03 -11.54 -5.15
C SER A 57 1.19 -10.95 -4.01
N GLN A 58 0.55 -11.81 -3.23
CA GLN A 58 -0.28 -11.46 -2.07
C GLN A 58 0.14 -12.30 -0.86
N GLY A 59 -0.25 -11.87 0.35
CA GLY A 59 -0.01 -12.67 1.56
C GLY A 59 1.48 -12.87 1.88
N ARG A 60 2.35 -11.93 1.46
CA ARG A 60 3.78 -12.08 1.70
C ARG A 60 4.10 -11.90 3.17
N ASP A 61 4.74 -12.92 3.72
CA ASP A 61 5.38 -12.87 5.02
C ASP A 61 6.76 -12.22 4.86
N LEU A 62 6.97 -11.12 5.58
CA LEU A 62 8.22 -10.37 5.60
C LEU A 62 8.94 -10.51 6.95
N SER A 63 8.63 -11.57 7.71
CA SER A 63 9.27 -11.85 9.00
C SER A 63 10.76 -12.20 8.89
N ASP A 64 11.33 -12.32 7.69
CA ASP A 64 12.74 -12.58 7.47
C ASP A 64 13.58 -11.34 7.87
N PRO A 65 14.40 -11.42 8.93
CA PRO A 65 15.21 -10.29 9.41
C PRO A 65 16.25 -9.81 8.38
N SER A 66 16.61 -10.64 7.40
CA SER A 66 17.55 -10.27 6.32
C SER A 66 16.98 -9.21 5.36
N LEU A 67 15.66 -9.01 5.37
CA LEU A 67 14.99 -7.98 4.58
C LEU A 67 15.04 -6.58 5.21
N GLY A 68 15.65 -6.45 6.40
CA GLY A 68 15.81 -5.17 7.09
C GLY A 68 14.55 -4.68 7.82
N PHE A 69 13.51 -5.50 7.89
CA PHE A 69 12.33 -5.25 8.72
C PHE A 69 12.56 -5.75 10.15
N THR A 70 12.09 -4.98 11.13
CA THR A 70 12.20 -5.36 12.54
C THR A 70 11.05 -6.28 12.93
N SER A 71 11.27 -7.18 13.88
CA SER A 71 10.27 -8.14 14.39
C SER A 71 9.03 -7.50 15.05
N SER A 72 8.91 -6.17 15.10
CA SER A 72 7.65 -5.49 15.47
C SER A 72 6.68 -5.34 14.28
N GLN A 73 7.13 -5.65 13.05
CA GLN A 73 6.36 -5.62 11.80
C GLN A 73 5.92 -7.03 11.36
N LEU A 74 5.59 -7.91 12.33
CA LEU A 74 5.12 -9.30 12.14
C LEU A 74 3.71 -9.37 11.53
N ILE A 75 3.49 -8.66 10.42
CA ILE A 75 2.25 -8.72 9.67
C ILE A 75 2.51 -9.50 8.40
N ASN A 76 1.85 -10.64 8.30
CA ASN A 76 2.18 -11.65 7.30
C ASN A 76 1.33 -11.51 6.02
N LYS A 77 0.94 -10.29 5.63
CA LYS A 77 0.03 -10.06 4.49
C LYS A 77 0.34 -8.77 3.72
N PHE A 78 1.47 -8.75 3.04
CA PHE A 78 1.78 -7.69 2.07
C PHE A 78 1.39 -8.10 0.64
N ILE A 79 0.90 -7.12 -0.11
CA ILE A 79 0.80 -7.17 -1.57
C ILE A 79 2.14 -6.70 -2.14
N GLN A 80 2.70 -7.49 -3.05
CA GLN A 80 3.81 -7.06 -3.89
C GLN A 80 3.27 -6.52 -5.21
N THR A 81 3.78 -5.38 -5.63
CA THR A 81 3.51 -4.82 -6.94
C THR A 81 4.79 -4.29 -7.59
N ASP A 82 4.81 -4.29 -8.92
CA ASP A 82 5.81 -3.59 -9.74
C ASP A 82 5.41 -2.14 -10.06
N ALA A 83 4.23 -1.68 -9.61
CA ALA A 83 3.89 -0.27 -9.66
C ALA A 83 4.96 0.51 -8.91
N SER A 84 5.55 1.54 -9.55
CA SER A 84 6.62 2.31 -8.93
C SER A 84 6.10 3.02 -7.67
N ILE A 85 6.50 2.49 -6.51
CA ILE A 85 6.35 3.15 -5.23
C ILE A 85 7.63 3.97 -5.01
N ASN A 86 7.48 5.21 -4.58
CA ASN A 86 8.58 6.12 -4.27
C ASN A 86 8.32 6.80 -2.93
N LYS A 87 9.35 7.45 -2.35
CA LYS A 87 9.16 8.32 -1.18
C LYS A 87 8.05 9.34 -1.49
N GLY A 88 7.07 9.45 -0.60
CA GLY A 88 5.90 10.31 -0.76
C GLY A 88 4.64 9.61 -1.30
N ASN A 89 4.75 8.36 -1.78
CA ASN A 89 3.57 7.52 -2.03
C ASN A 89 3.11 6.75 -0.78
N SER A 90 3.96 6.64 0.25
CA SER A 90 3.63 6.00 1.54
C SER A 90 2.37 6.59 2.17
N GLY A 91 1.46 5.73 2.60
CA GLY A 91 0.14 6.09 3.12
C GLY A 91 -0.93 6.35 2.06
N GLY A 92 -0.56 6.43 0.78
CA GLY A 92 -1.51 6.54 -0.34
C GLY A 92 -2.15 5.19 -0.70
N PRO A 93 -3.31 5.19 -1.40
CA PRO A 93 -3.98 3.97 -1.78
C PRO A 93 -3.30 3.28 -2.97
N LEU A 94 -3.32 1.95 -2.94
CA LEU A 94 -3.24 1.10 -4.13
C LEU A 94 -4.68 0.75 -4.53
N VAL A 95 -5.06 0.98 -5.78
CA VAL A 95 -6.41 0.72 -6.30
C VAL A 95 -6.41 -0.26 -7.47
N ASN A 96 -7.51 -1.00 -7.64
CA ASN A 96 -7.74 -1.82 -8.83
C ASN A 96 -8.28 -0.99 -10.01
N GLU A 97 -8.55 -1.65 -11.14
CA GLU A 97 -9.12 -1.03 -12.36
C GLU A 97 -10.49 -0.38 -12.14
N ALA A 98 -11.26 -0.82 -11.14
CA ALA A 98 -12.55 -0.24 -10.77
C ALA A 98 -12.39 1.00 -9.85
N GLY A 99 -11.16 1.37 -9.48
CA GLY A 99 -10.88 2.47 -8.56
C GLY A 99 -11.13 2.13 -7.09
N GLU A 100 -11.28 0.85 -6.77
CA GLU A 100 -11.49 0.37 -5.41
C GLU A 100 -10.15 0.14 -4.71
N VAL A 101 -10.05 0.53 -3.44
CA VAL A 101 -8.82 0.38 -2.64
C VAL A 101 -8.58 -1.09 -2.33
N ILE A 102 -7.40 -1.57 -2.70
CA ILE A 102 -6.93 -2.93 -2.45
C ILE A 102 -5.78 -2.98 -1.42
N GLY A 103 -5.20 -1.83 -1.08
CA GLY A 103 -4.20 -1.72 -0.03
C GLY A 103 -3.67 -0.31 0.20
N VAL A 104 -2.76 -0.18 1.17
CA VAL A 104 -2.10 1.09 1.52
C VAL A 104 -0.60 0.98 1.28
N ASN A 105 -0.03 1.90 0.51
CA ASN A 105 1.38 1.88 0.16
C ASN A 105 2.25 2.03 1.42
N PHE A 106 3.19 1.10 1.62
CA PHE A 106 4.03 1.05 2.81
C PHE A 106 5.48 1.42 2.46
N ALA A 107 6.18 0.52 1.77
CA ALA A 107 7.62 0.62 1.56
C ALA A 107 8.04 0.11 0.19
N ILE A 108 9.33 0.29 -0.11
CA ILE A 108 10.00 -0.27 -1.28
C ILE A 108 11.10 -1.18 -0.77
N LEU A 109 11.17 -2.39 -1.29
CA LEU A 109 12.31 -3.25 -1.14
C LEU A 109 13.21 -3.13 -2.36
N THR A 110 14.50 -2.90 -2.12
CA THR A 110 15.55 -2.94 -3.14
C THR A 110 16.62 -3.94 -2.76
N SER A 111 16.65 -5.08 -3.45
CA SER A 111 17.77 -6.02 -3.44
C SER A 111 18.39 -6.07 -4.83
N SER A 112 19.70 -5.82 -4.94
CA SER A 112 20.51 -6.02 -6.16
C SER A 112 20.00 -5.36 -7.46
N GLY A 113 19.28 -4.22 -7.37
CA GLY A 113 18.82 -3.46 -8.54
C GLY A 113 17.37 -3.71 -8.96
N ALA A 114 16.65 -4.64 -8.32
CA ALA A 114 15.20 -4.79 -8.49
C ALA A 114 14.47 -3.88 -7.49
N VAL A 115 13.47 -3.13 -7.98
CA VAL A 115 12.59 -2.26 -7.17
C VAL A 115 11.27 -3.00 -6.97
N MET A 116 10.89 -3.26 -5.72
CA MET A 116 9.63 -3.94 -5.38
C MET A 116 8.80 -3.08 -4.43
N GLY A 117 7.58 -2.74 -4.86
CA GLY A 117 6.61 -2.04 -4.01
C GLY A 117 5.94 -3.00 -3.02
N LEU A 118 5.88 -2.60 -1.75
CA LEU A 118 5.13 -3.27 -0.70
C LEU A 118 3.93 -2.44 -0.29
N VAL A 119 2.78 -3.10 -0.26
CA VAL A 119 1.50 -2.49 0.07
C VAL A 119 0.83 -3.33 1.14
N TRP A 120 0.31 -2.68 2.17
CA TRP A 120 -0.45 -3.33 3.23
C TRP A 120 -1.76 -3.88 2.65
N GLN A 121 -2.00 -5.18 2.81
CA GLN A 121 -3.24 -5.81 2.35
C GLN A 121 -4.33 -5.60 3.40
N SER A 122 -5.45 -4.99 3.01
CA SER A 122 -6.59 -4.83 3.91
C SER A 122 -7.05 -6.18 4.47
N LEU A 123 -7.03 -6.34 5.80
CA LEU A 123 -7.35 -7.61 6.49
C LEU A 123 -8.82 -7.72 6.90
N LEU A 124 -9.61 -6.67 6.72
CA LEU A 124 -10.91 -6.48 7.39
C LEU A 124 -12.13 -6.48 6.45
N ILE A 125 -11.96 -6.89 5.20
CA ILE A 125 -13.03 -6.88 4.17
C ILE A 125 -12.95 -8.13 3.33
#